data_AF-A0A949XW39-F1
#
_entry.id   AF-A0A949XW39-F1
#
_cell.length_a   1.000
_cell.length_b   1.000
_cell.length_c   1.000
_cell.angle_alpha   90.00
_cell.angle_beta   90.00
_cell.angle_gamma   90.00
#
_symmetry.space_group_name_H-M   'P 1'
#
loop_
_entity.id
_entity.type
_entity.pdbx_description
1 polymer ?
#
loop_
_entity_poly.entity_id
_entity_poly.type
_entity_poly.pdbx_seq_one_letter_code
_entity_poly.pdbx_strand_id
1 'polypeptide(L)'
;TQAIRNRVTVHWASVPRLVIEPGRIPPEVEVKGLNVNNKGRLSLSGPGRCDDVTLAEFRSQRRMQELIFDLARALTRDYLAHHHEEIPAHVLFPQLVPICRRYVEEFVQVNKPADRKDLFLAPYFGWVIERLQEEIRPDTSQGEAPEVPLYESNRGPGSTADVDFWTSRDVREVVKSHLNYVVADTKQWEQSAAYFIDKHEAVAAFAKNSGLGFAIPYLHNGQRHDYVPDFLIRLKADPPRHLILETKGYDLLEEVKRAAAERWVAAVNADGKHGEWRYAIAKKVSVIPAIIQAAL
;
A
#
# COMPACT_ATOMS: atom_id res chain seq x y z
N THR A 1 25.03 -15.76 25.54
CA THR A 1 24.76 -15.77 24.09
C THR A 1 24.59 -14.34 23.66
N GLN A 2 25.46 -13.80 22.81
CA GLN A 2 25.43 -12.40 22.40
C GLN A 2 24.13 -12.18 21.60
N ALA A 3 23.20 -11.37 22.12
CA ALA A 3 21.96 -11.08 21.40
C ALA A 3 22.32 -10.47 20.05
N ILE A 4 21.94 -11.16 18.96
CA ILE A 4 22.11 -10.64 17.61
C ILE A 4 21.13 -9.49 17.46
N ARG A 5 21.64 -8.26 17.55
CA ARG A 5 20.89 -7.03 17.27
C ARG A 5 20.69 -6.85 15.76
N ASN A 6 19.75 -5.99 15.38
CA ASN A 6 19.39 -5.65 14.01
C ASN A 6 18.68 -6.79 13.27
N ARG A 7 17.76 -7.48 13.97
CA ARG A 7 16.90 -8.49 13.35
C ARG A 7 15.73 -7.83 12.63
N VAL A 8 15.47 -8.29 11.40
CA VAL A 8 14.33 -7.82 10.62
C VAL A 8 13.35 -8.95 10.35
N THR A 9 12.07 -8.60 10.29
CA THR A 9 10.97 -9.51 9.94
C THR A 9 10.04 -8.84 8.95
N VAL A 10 9.11 -9.62 8.38
CA VAL A 10 8.11 -9.16 7.42
C VAL A 10 6.74 -9.61 7.88
N HIS A 11 5.77 -8.70 7.89
CA HIS A 11 4.39 -9.04 8.18
C HIS A 11 3.68 -9.60 6.93
N TRP A 12 3.95 -10.87 6.62
CA TRP A 12 3.52 -11.54 5.38
C TRP A 12 2.01 -11.51 5.10
N ALA A 13 1.16 -11.37 6.12
CA ALA A 13 -0.29 -11.25 5.93
C ALA A 13 -0.70 -9.93 5.26
N SER A 14 0.07 -8.86 5.43
CA SER A 14 -0.18 -7.54 4.84
C SER A 14 0.48 -7.34 3.49
N VAL A 15 1.53 -8.12 3.19
CA VAL A 15 2.34 -7.97 1.96
C VAL A 15 1.48 -8.09 0.68
N PRO A 16 1.45 -7.04 -0.17
CA PRO A 16 0.69 -7.07 -1.43
C PRO A 16 1.25 -8.05 -2.46
N ARG A 17 0.36 -8.81 -3.12
CA ARG A 17 0.72 -9.74 -4.20
C ARG A 17 1.03 -9.02 -5.50
N LEU A 18 1.96 -9.55 -6.29
CA LEU A 18 2.33 -9.00 -7.61
C LEU A 18 1.85 -9.93 -8.70
N VAL A 19 1.00 -9.42 -9.61
CA VAL A 19 0.56 -10.17 -10.79
C VAL A 19 1.37 -9.69 -12.00
N ILE A 20 2.07 -10.62 -12.65
CA ILE A 20 2.73 -10.40 -13.93
C ILE A 20 1.70 -10.68 -15.02
N GLU A 21 1.25 -9.62 -15.67
CA GLU A 21 0.21 -9.66 -16.70
C GLU A 21 0.78 -9.31 -18.07
N PRO A 22 0.86 -10.29 -19.00
CA PRO A 22 1.35 -10.07 -20.37
C PRO A 22 0.59 -8.98 -21.12
N GLY A 23 -0.70 -8.80 -20.84
CA GLY A 23 -1.52 -7.77 -21.47
C GLY A 23 -1.16 -6.35 -21.02
N ARG A 24 -0.47 -6.19 -19.89
CA ARG A 24 -0.04 -4.89 -19.37
C ARG A 24 1.40 -4.57 -19.78
N ILE A 25 2.29 -5.56 -19.69
CA ILE A 25 3.69 -5.46 -20.10
C ILE A 25 4.00 -6.66 -21.00
N PRO A 26 4.06 -6.47 -22.33
CA PRO A 26 4.16 -7.59 -23.26
C PRO A 26 5.56 -8.22 -23.22
N PRO A 27 5.66 -9.56 -23.23
CA PRO A 27 6.94 -10.28 -23.22
C PRO A 27 7.61 -10.33 -24.60
N GLU A 28 6.93 -9.87 -25.64
CA GLU A 28 7.39 -9.79 -27.01
C GLU A 28 6.89 -8.49 -27.64
N VAL A 29 7.75 -7.86 -28.44
CA VAL A 29 7.40 -6.67 -29.21
C VAL A 29 8.00 -6.79 -30.61
N GLU A 30 7.21 -6.47 -31.62
CA GLU A 30 7.71 -6.30 -32.98
C GLU A 30 8.27 -4.89 -33.12
N VAL A 31 9.51 -4.78 -33.56
CA VAL A 31 10.18 -3.51 -33.82
C VAL A 31 10.42 -3.38 -35.31
N LYS A 32 10.08 -2.22 -35.88
CA LYS A 32 10.32 -1.93 -37.28
C LYS A 32 10.86 -0.52 -37.45
N GLY A 33 11.85 -0.37 -38.32
CA GLY A 33 12.31 0.95 -38.76
C GLY A 33 11.15 1.73 -39.40
N LEU A 34 10.91 2.95 -38.91
CA LEU A 34 9.89 3.84 -39.48
C LEU A 34 10.38 4.38 -40.82
N ASN A 35 9.51 4.36 -41.83
CA ASN A 35 9.78 4.93 -43.14
C ASN A 35 8.86 6.12 -43.41
N VAL A 36 9.34 7.07 -44.20
CA VAL A 36 8.55 8.23 -44.63
C VAL A 36 7.59 7.79 -45.74
N ASN A 37 6.30 8.00 -45.55
CA ASN A 37 5.30 7.73 -46.59
C ASN A 37 5.25 8.86 -47.64
N ASN A 38 4.44 8.68 -48.69
CA ASN A 38 4.31 9.65 -49.79
C ASN A 38 3.74 11.03 -49.36
N LYS A 39 3.36 11.21 -48.09
CA LYS A 39 2.91 12.47 -47.48
C LYS A 39 3.93 13.04 -46.48
N GLY A 40 5.15 12.52 -46.43
CA GLY A 40 6.19 12.98 -45.51
C GLY A 40 6.01 12.51 -44.06
N ARG A 41 5.06 11.60 -43.76
CA ARG A 41 4.80 11.11 -42.40
C ARG A 41 5.49 9.78 -42.15
N LEU A 42 6.04 9.60 -40.94
CA LEU A 42 6.57 8.32 -40.49
C LEU A 42 5.46 7.26 -40.47
N SER A 43 5.75 6.08 -41.02
CA SER A 43 4.81 4.98 -41.20
C SER A 43 5.49 3.63 -41.02
N LEU A 44 4.77 2.69 -40.42
CA LEU A 44 5.13 1.26 -40.30
C LEU A 44 4.89 0.49 -41.61
N SER A 45 4.11 1.04 -42.54
CA SER A 45 3.74 0.39 -43.80
C SER A 45 4.85 0.38 -44.85
N GLY A 46 5.97 1.08 -44.60
CA GLY A 46 7.08 1.14 -45.54
C GLY A 46 7.90 -0.17 -45.61
N PRO A 47 8.73 -0.32 -46.65
CA PRO A 47 9.59 -1.48 -46.80
C PRO A 47 10.65 -1.54 -45.69
N GLY A 48 10.87 -2.72 -45.12
CA GLY A 48 11.83 -2.91 -44.03
C GLY A 48 11.55 -4.19 -43.26
N ARG A 49 12.61 -4.78 -42.69
CA ARG A 49 12.52 -5.96 -41.84
C ARG A 49 11.82 -5.59 -40.52
N CYS A 50 10.87 -6.43 -40.10
CA CYS A 50 10.39 -6.45 -38.73
C CYS A 50 11.31 -7.38 -37.93
N ASP A 51 11.70 -6.95 -36.74
CA ASP A 51 12.47 -7.75 -35.80
C ASP A 51 11.64 -8.02 -34.56
N ASP A 52 11.56 -9.29 -34.17
CA ASP A 52 10.88 -9.73 -32.97
C ASP A 52 11.87 -9.67 -31.80
N VAL A 53 11.57 -8.81 -30.83
CA VAL A 53 12.34 -8.74 -29.58
C VAL A 53 11.54 -9.44 -28.50
N THR A 54 12.10 -10.52 -27.95
CA THR A 54 11.43 -11.34 -26.93
C THR A 54 12.26 -11.44 -25.65
N LEU A 55 11.61 -11.73 -24.53
CA LEU A 55 12.29 -11.97 -23.25
C LEU A 55 12.97 -13.35 -23.16
N ALA A 56 12.94 -14.18 -24.21
CA ALA A 56 13.45 -15.55 -24.18
C ALA A 56 14.95 -15.63 -23.87
N GLU A 57 15.75 -14.74 -24.47
CA GLU A 57 17.20 -14.69 -24.25
C GLU A 57 17.51 -14.41 -22.76
N PHE A 58 16.92 -13.32 -22.22
CA PHE A 58 17.04 -12.95 -20.81
C PHE A 58 16.64 -14.10 -19.88
N ARG A 59 15.51 -14.76 -20.17
CA ARG A 59 15.01 -15.89 -19.38
C ARG A 59 15.96 -17.09 -19.43
N SER A 60 16.65 -17.35 -20.53
CA SER A 60 17.56 -18.50 -20.67
C SER A 60 18.91 -18.28 -19.97
N GLN A 61 19.44 -17.05 -20.00
CA GLN A 61 20.79 -16.74 -19.54
C GLN A 61 20.89 -16.53 -18.02
N ARG A 62 19.82 -16.05 -17.37
CA ARG A 62 19.86 -15.67 -15.94
C ARG A 62 19.29 -16.76 -15.05
N ARG A 63 20.00 -17.16 -13.99
CA ARG A 63 19.50 -18.15 -13.01
C ARG A 63 18.61 -17.47 -11.96
N MET A 64 17.56 -18.14 -11.49
CA MET A 64 16.66 -17.57 -10.48
C MET A 64 17.40 -17.19 -9.18
N GLN A 65 18.35 -18.00 -8.75
CA GLN A 65 19.15 -17.74 -7.56
C GLN A 65 19.98 -16.44 -7.66
N GLU A 66 20.54 -16.18 -8.84
CA GLU A 66 21.29 -14.96 -9.15
C GLU A 66 20.37 -13.75 -9.10
N LEU A 67 19.20 -13.84 -9.74
CA LEU A 67 18.19 -12.78 -9.74
C LEU A 67 17.70 -12.45 -8.32
N ILE A 68 17.47 -13.45 -7.47
CA ILE A 68 17.12 -13.25 -6.06
C ILE A 68 18.23 -12.51 -5.30
N PHE A 69 19.50 -12.82 -5.57
CA PHE A 69 20.64 -12.12 -4.98
C PHE A 69 20.71 -10.66 -5.44
N ASP A 70 20.46 -10.40 -6.71
CA ASP A 70 20.38 -9.04 -7.25
C ASP A 70 19.26 -8.23 -6.58
N LEU A 71 18.08 -8.84 -6.41
CA LEU A 71 16.95 -8.22 -5.70
C LEU A 71 17.29 -7.93 -4.24
N ALA A 72 17.85 -8.89 -3.51
CA ALA A 72 18.26 -8.70 -2.12
C ALA A 72 19.35 -7.62 -1.98
N ARG A 73 20.28 -7.54 -2.94
CA ARG A 73 21.32 -6.50 -2.98
C ARG A 73 20.70 -5.12 -3.19
N ALA A 74 19.79 -5.00 -4.15
CA ALA A 74 19.09 -3.74 -4.42
C ALA A 74 18.26 -3.30 -3.20
N LEU A 75 17.52 -4.22 -2.59
CA LEU A 75 16.72 -3.96 -1.39
C LEU A 75 17.57 -3.57 -0.18
N THR A 76 18.72 -4.22 0.02
CA THR A 76 19.67 -3.85 1.08
C THR A 76 20.15 -2.41 0.89
N ARG A 77 20.56 -2.05 -0.32
CA ARG A 77 21.02 -0.69 -0.63
C ARG A 77 19.90 0.34 -0.40
N ASP A 78 18.70 0.00 -0.84
CA ASP A 78 17.55 0.89 -0.72
C ASP A 78 17.13 1.11 0.74
N TYR A 79 17.07 0.03 1.54
CA TYR A 79 16.81 0.10 2.98
C TYR A 79 17.82 1.00 3.69
N LEU A 80 19.11 0.81 3.44
CA LEU A 80 20.17 1.64 4.05
C LEU A 80 20.13 3.12 3.63
N ALA A 81 19.53 3.43 2.48
CA ALA A 81 19.38 4.82 2.04
C ALA A 81 18.22 5.54 2.75
N HIS A 82 17.20 4.80 3.20
CA HIS A 82 15.98 5.35 3.80
C HIS A 82 15.93 5.26 5.33
N HIS A 83 16.73 4.36 5.92
CA HIS A 83 16.82 4.20 7.37
C HIS A 83 18.11 4.86 7.89
N HIS A 84 17.95 5.79 8.83
CA HIS A 84 19.07 6.48 9.48
C HIS A 84 19.81 5.59 10.51
N GLU A 85 19.30 4.40 10.81
CA GLU A 85 19.90 3.46 11.76
C GLU A 85 21.06 2.67 11.13
N GLU A 86 22.13 2.50 11.90
CA GLU A 86 23.38 1.88 11.48
C GLU A 86 23.31 0.33 11.45
N ILE A 87 22.37 -0.26 10.69
CA ILE A 87 22.42 -1.71 10.45
C ILE A 87 23.53 -2.00 9.41
N PRO A 88 24.57 -2.78 9.74
CA PRO A 88 25.61 -3.08 8.75
C PRO A 88 25.07 -3.92 7.59
N ALA A 89 25.45 -3.59 6.36
CA ALA A 89 24.99 -4.29 5.16
C ALA A 89 25.23 -5.81 5.19
N HIS A 90 26.35 -6.26 5.77
CA HIS A 90 26.69 -7.68 5.90
C HIS A 90 25.82 -8.44 6.92
N VAL A 91 25.11 -7.73 7.80
CA VAL A 91 24.12 -8.29 8.74
C VAL A 91 22.73 -8.30 8.10
N LEU A 92 22.39 -7.24 7.36
CA LEU A 92 21.08 -7.09 6.73
C LEU A 92 20.91 -8.01 5.51
N PHE A 93 21.89 -8.03 4.60
CA PHE A 93 21.79 -8.77 3.33
C PHE A 93 21.44 -10.26 3.51
N PRO A 94 22.09 -11.03 4.40
CA PRO A 94 21.75 -12.44 4.61
C PRO A 94 20.32 -12.66 5.12
N GLN A 95 19.73 -11.68 5.81
CA GLN A 95 18.33 -11.73 6.27
C GLN A 95 17.36 -11.43 5.11
N LEU A 96 17.73 -10.52 4.19
CA LEU A 96 16.89 -10.15 3.07
C LEU A 96 16.84 -11.20 1.94
N VAL A 97 17.89 -11.99 1.74
CA VAL A 97 17.89 -13.07 0.73
C VAL A 97 16.71 -14.06 0.89
N PRO A 98 16.46 -14.67 2.08
CA PRO A 98 15.32 -15.56 2.25
C PRO A 98 13.97 -14.84 2.14
N ILE A 99 13.88 -13.56 2.56
CA ILE A 99 12.67 -12.73 2.38
C ILE A 99 12.38 -12.55 0.89
N CYS A 100 13.36 -12.11 0.10
CA CYS A 100 13.22 -11.94 -1.34
C CYS A 100 12.83 -13.26 -2.02
N ARG A 101 13.49 -14.38 -1.66
CA ARG A 101 13.14 -15.71 -2.18
C ARG A 101 11.66 -16.03 -1.92
N ARG A 102 11.22 -15.88 -0.67
CA ARG A 102 9.84 -16.17 -0.28
C ARG A 102 8.84 -15.30 -1.04
N TYR A 103 9.12 -14.01 -1.22
CA TYR A 103 8.26 -13.12 -2.01
C TYR A 103 8.12 -13.62 -3.45
N VAL A 104 9.25 -13.93 -4.10
CA VAL A 104 9.27 -14.44 -5.48
C VAL A 104 8.50 -15.75 -5.60
N GLU A 105 8.57 -16.64 -4.61
CA GLU A 105 7.94 -17.96 -4.66
C GLU A 105 6.44 -17.91 -4.31
N GLU A 106 6.05 -17.17 -3.28
CA GLU A 106 4.69 -17.21 -2.69
C GLU A 106 3.80 -16.02 -3.07
N PHE A 107 4.37 -14.85 -3.33
CA PHE A 107 3.62 -13.59 -3.49
C PHE A 107 3.56 -13.06 -4.93
N VAL A 108 4.27 -13.73 -5.85
CA VAL A 108 4.18 -13.41 -7.28
C VAL A 108 3.20 -14.38 -7.94
N GLN A 109 2.30 -13.85 -8.75
CA GLN A 109 1.42 -14.61 -9.62
C GLN A 109 1.81 -14.33 -11.06
N VAL A 110 1.94 -15.38 -11.87
CA VAL A 110 2.39 -15.26 -13.26
C VAL A 110 1.29 -15.76 -14.17
N ASN A 111 0.73 -14.86 -14.97
CA ASN A 111 -0.24 -15.23 -15.99
C ASN A 111 0.51 -15.54 -17.29
N LYS A 112 0.27 -16.72 -17.87
CA LYS A 112 0.89 -17.11 -19.14
C LYS A 112 0.48 -16.15 -20.27
N PRO A 113 1.37 -15.84 -21.24
CA PRO A 113 2.69 -16.44 -21.50
C PRO A 113 3.89 -15.86 -20.71
N ALA A 114 3.68 -15.07 -19.66
CA ALA A 114 4.79 -14.54 -18.85
C ALA A 114 5.56 -15.64 -18.10
N ASP A 115 6.76 -15.27 -17.66
CA ASP A 115 7.64 -16.06 -16.80
C ASP A 115 7.88 -15.36 -15.47
N ARG A 116 8.18 -16.13 -14.42
CA ARG A 116 8.53 -15.58 -13.10
C ARG A 116 9.74 -14.66 -13.17
N LYS A 117 10.69 -14.92 -14.07
CA LYS A 117 11.89 -14.09 -14.26
C LYS A 117 11.57 -12.69 -14.77
N ASP A 118 10.40 -12.49 -15.39
CA ASP A 118 9.99 -11.16 -15.86
C ASP A 118 9.79 -10.18 -14.69
N LEU A 119 9.62 -10.68 -13.47
CA LEU A 119 9.62 -9.90 -12.23
C LEU A 119 10.86 -9.01 -12.10
N PHE A 120 12.00 -9.47 -12.63
CA PHE A 120 13.28 -8.80 -12.48
C PHE A 120 13.53 -7.72 -13.54
N LEU A 121 12.49 -7.34 -14.28
CA LEU A 121 12.48 -6.25 -15.23
C LEU A 121 11.63 -5.10 -14.71
N ALA A 122 11.94 -3.88 -15.15
CA ALA A 122 11.11 -2.72 -14.84
C ALA A 122 9.73 -2.85 -15.54
N PRO A 123 8.64 -2.38 -14.91
CA PRO A 123 8.57 -1.77 -13.58
C PRO A 123 8.42 -2.78 -12.43
N TYR A 124 8.21 -4.08 -12.70
CA TYR A 124 7.95 -5.10 -11.69
C TYR A 124 9.05 -5.16 -10.61
N PHE A 125 10.31 -5.07 -11.01
CA PHE A 125 11.44 -5.09 -10.08
C PHE A 125 11.36 -3.96 -9.04
N GLY A 126 11.03 -2.75 -9.49
CA GLY A 126 10.83 -1.59 -8.62
C GLY A 126 9.68 -1.81 -7.64
N TRP A 127 8.56 -2.36 -8.11
CA TRP A 127 7.40 -2.64 -7.25
C TRP A 127 7.71 -3.65 -6.15
N VAL A 128 8.53 -4.66 -6.42
CA VAL A 128 8.94 -5.62 -5.37
C VAL A 128 9.79 -4.94 -4.32
N ILE A 129 10.73 -4.09 -4.73
CA ILE A 129 11.55 -3.31 -3.80
C ILE A 129 10.66 -2.46 -2.89
N GLU A 130 9.77 -1.65 -3.48
CA GLU A 130 8.84 -0.79 -2.74
C GLU A 130 8.00 -1.58 -1.75
N ARG A 131 7.37 -2.68 -2.19
CA ARG A 131 6.49 -3.48 -1.34
C ARG A 131 7.22 -4.17 -0.20
N LEU A 132 8.43 -4.67 -0.43
CA LEU A 132 9.22 -5.30 0.62
C LEU A 132 9.78 -4.25 1.58
N GLN A 133 10.23 -3.11 1.07
CA GLN A 133 10.71 -2.01 1.91
C GLN A 133 9.62 -1.51 2.86
N GLU A 134 8.39 -1.39 2.38
CA GLU A 134 7.24 -0.99 3.19
C GLU A 134 6.85 -2.03 4.27
N GLU A 135 7.27 -3.29 4.12
CA GLU A 135 6.86 -4.37 5.02
C GLU A 135 7.98 -4.97 5.87
N ILE A 136 9.24 -4.60 5.61
CA ILE A 136 10.38 -4.95 6.45
C ILE A 136 10.36 -4.09 7.71
N ARG A 137 10.34 -4.75 8.86
CA ARG A 137 10.23 -4.11 10.17
C ARG A 137 11.25 -4.71 11.16
N PRO A 138 11.59 -4.00 12.24
CA PRO A 138 12.36 -4.58 13.33
C PRO A 138 11.64 -5.80 13.93
N ASP A 139 12.39 -6.85 14.25
CA ASP A 139 11.82 -8.07 14.84
C ASP A 139 11.63 -7.93 16.36
N THR A 140 10.45 -7.44 16.74
CA THR A 140 10.07 -7.26 18.15
C THR A 140 10.04 -8.57 18.93
N SER A 141 9.80 -9.71 18.28
CA SER A 141 9.81 -11.03 18.93
C SER A 141 11.23 -11.46 19.34
N GLN A 142 12.24 -10.89 18.70
CA GLN A 142 13.66 -11.09 19.01
C GLN A 142 14.25 -9.93 19.83
N GLY A 143 13.41 -9.02 20.33
CA GLY A 143 13.80 -7.96 21.25
C GLY A 143 14.19 -6.62 20.60
N GLU A 144 13.91 -6.44 19.31
CA GLU A 144 14.04 -5.12 18.67
C GLU A 144 12.91 -4.17 19.11
N ALA A 145 13.17 -2.86 19.07
CA ALA A 145 12.15 -1.86 19.36
C ALA A 145 11.08 -1.84 18.26
N PRO A 146 9.79 -1.67 18.61
CA PRO A 146 8.75 -1.53 17.60
C PRO A 146 8.94 -0.24 16.81
N GLU A 147 8.51 -0.28 15.55
CA GLU A 147 8.38 0.93 14.75
C GLU A 147 7.37 1.90 15.40
N VAL A 148 7.74 3.17 15.50
CA VAL A 148 6.90 4.24 16.05
C VAL A 148 6.74 5.38 15.04
N PRO A 149 5.65 6.15 15.07
CA PRO A 149 5.41 7.21 14.10
C PRO A 149 6.38 8.38 14.30
N LEU A 150 6.82 8.97 13.19
CA LEU A 150 7.48 10.26 13.20
C LEU A 150 6.42 11.37 13.08
N TYR A 151 6.29 12.17 14.13
CA TYR A 151 5.33 13.28 14.16
C TYR A 151 5.91 14.53 13.51
N GLU A 152 5.06 15.27 12.79
CA GLU A 152 5.38 16.63 12.36
C GLU A 152 5.55 17.52 13.59
N SER A 153 6.61 18.35 13.59
CA SER A 153 6.97 19.20 14.72
C SER A 153 6.36 20.60 14.64
N ASN A 154 6.02 21.06 13.43
CA ASN A 154 5.57 22.43 13.19
C ASN A 154 4.05 22.62 13.31
N ARG A 155 3.26 21.55 13.18
CA ARG A 155 1.79 21.58 13.25
C ARG A 155 1.31 20.80 14.47
N GLY A 156 0.36 21.39 15.20
CA GLY A 156 -0.34 20.69 16.28
C GLY A 156 -1.32 19.61 15.78
N PRO A 157 -1.99 18.89 16.69
CA PRO A 157 -3.01 17.91 16.34
C PRO A 157 -4.12 18.52 15.47
N GLY A 158 -4.58 17.79 14.45
CA GLY A 158 -5.72 18.20 13.63
C GLY A 158 -7.05 18.07 14.38
N SER A 159 -8.02 18.92 14.04
CA SER A 159 -9.36 18.89 14.62
C SER A 159 -10.45 18.94 13.55
N THR A 160 -11.61 18.35 13.84
CA THR A 160 -12.81 18.56 13.01
C THR A 160 -13.30 20.01 13.06
N ALA A 161 -12.87 20.80 14.05
CA ALA A 161 -13.12 22.24 14.09
C ALA A 161 -12.43 23.01 12.95
N ASP A 162 -11.40 22.43 12.33
CA ASP A 162 -10.65 23.04 11.21
C ASP A 162 -11.30 22.75 9.85
N VAL A 163 -12.38 21.96 9.81
CA VAL A 163 -13.05 21.57 8.57
C VAL A 163 -14.02 22.66 8.15
N ASP A 164 -13.62 23.43 7.14
CA ASP A 164 -14.45 24.46 6.50
C ASP A 164 -14.26 24.44 4.99
N PHE A 165 -15.30 24.05 4.25
CA PHE A 165 -15.31 24.10 2.78
C PHE A 165 -16.73 24.11 2.22
N TRP A 166 -16.85 24.70 1.02
CA TRP A 166 -18.10 24.69 0.25
C TRP A 166 -18.17 23.47 -0.66
N THR A 167 -19.34 22.85 -0.78
CA THR A 167 -19.58 21.73 -1.69
C THR A 167 -20.92 21.86 -2.40
N SER A 168 -20.97 21.45 -3.67
CA SER A 168 -22.20 21.29 -4.44
C SER A 168 -22.74 19.86 -4.42
N ARG A 169 -22.07 18.94 -3.69
CA ARG A 169 -22.46 17.54 -3.57
C ARG A 169 -23.60 17.39 -2.55
N ASP A 170 -24.40 16.35 -2.73
CA ASP A 170 -25.46 16.01 -1.77
C ASP A 170 -24.85 15.72 -0.39
N VAL A 171 -25.53 16.21 0.65
CA VAL A 171 -25.15 16.01 2.05
C VAL A 171 -26.23 15.24 2.80
N ARG A 172 -25.80 14.45 3.77
CA ARG A 172 -26.67 13.72 4.69
C ARG A 172 -26.45 14.18 6.12
N GLU A 173 -27.52 14.59 6.79
CA GLU A 173 -27.48 14.94 8.21
C GLU A 173 -27.20 13.71 9.09
N VAL A 174 -26.37 13.89 10.12
CA VAL A 174 -25.92 12.86 11.06
C VAL A 174 -25.82 13.42 12.47
N VAL A 175 -26.03 12.59 13.51
CA VAL A 175 -26.13 13.06 14.90
C VAL A 175 -24.81 12.90 15.67
N LYS A 176 -24.03 11.86 15.40
CA LYS A 176 -22.78 11.55 16.11
C LYS A 176 -21.52 12.15 15.48
N SER A 177 -21.67 13.02 14.49
CA SER A 177 -20.54 13.73 13.88
C SER A 177 -20.56 15.19 14.28
N HIS A 178 -19.40 15.73 14.68
CA HIS A 178 -19.26 17.16 14.98
C HIS A 178 -19.54 18.05 13.75
N LEU A 179 -19.34 17.53 12.54
CA LEU A 179 -19.60 18.26 11.29
C LEU A 179 -21.08 18.33 10.91
N ASN A 180 -21.96 17.66 11.66
CA ASN A 180 -23.42 17.56 11.47
C ASN A 180 -23.88 16.94 10.14
N TYR A 181 -23.00 16.89 9.14
CA TYR A 181 -23.28 16.38 7.80
C TYR A 181 -22.15 15.48 7.30
N VAL A 182 -22.52 14.53 6.46
CA VAL A 182 -21.61 13.72 5.64
C VAL A 182 -21.84 14.08 4.18
N VAL A 183 -20.78 14.51 3.50
CA VAL A 183 -20.78 14.72 2.05
C VAL A 183 -20.81 13.36 1.36
N ALA A 184 -21.76 13.12 0.47
CA ALA A 184 -21.85 11.86 -0.28
C ALA A 184 -21.10 11.97 -1.62
N ASP A 185 -20.02 11.20 -1.79
CA ASP A 185 -19.30 11.13 -3.08
C ASP A 185 -19.93 10.09 -4.01
N THR A 186 -20.52 9.04 -3.42
CA THR A 186 -21.28 8.02 -4.14
C THR A 186 -22.74 7.99 -3.64
N LYS A 187 -23.69 7.97 -4.58
CA LYS A 187 -25.11 8.21 -4.29
C LYS A 187 -25.75 7.27 -3.27
N GLN A 188 -25.26 6.03 -3.11
CA GLN A 188 -25.89 5.05 -2.22
C GLN A 188 -24.96 4.48 -1.15
N TRP A 189 -23.68 4.26 -1.48
CA TRP A 189 -22.79 3.49 -0.60
C TRP A 189 -22.42 4.24 0.68
N GLU A 190 -21.80 5.41 0.52
CA GLU A 190 -21.32 6.23 1.65
C GLU A 190 -22.48 6.76 2.49
N GLN A 191 -23.61 7.08 1.87
CA GLN A 191 -24.82 7.49 2.60
C GLN A 191 -25.34 6.36 3.48
N SER A 192 -25.35 5.13 2.98
CA SER A 192 -25.77 3.97 3.75
C SER A 192 -24.75 3.64 4.84
N ALA A 193 -23.45 3.75 4.55
CA ALA A 193 -22.39 3.57 5.54
C ALA A 193 -22.53 4.56 6.70
N ALA A 194 -22.68 5.85 6.40
CA ALA A 194 -22.92 6.89 7.39
C ALA A 194 -24.15 6.59 8.25
N TYR A 195 -25.24 6.09 7.66
CA TYR A 195 -26.42 5.68 8.42
C TYR A 195 -26.12 4.57 9.44
N PHE A 196 -25.44 3.49 9.02
CA PHE A 196 -25.11 2.39 9.94
C PHE A 196 -24.15 2.85 11.05
N ILE A 197 -23.14 3.66 10.73
CA ILE A 197 -22.20 4.21 11.72
C ILE A 197 -22.93 5.09 12.73
N ASP A 198 -23.76 6.04 12.26
CA ASP A 198 -24.47 7.00 13.10
C ASP A 198 -25.48 6.32 14.03
N LYS A 199 -26.13 5.22 13.59
CA LYS A 199 -27.08 4.48 14.42
C LYS A 199 -26.45 3.45 15.36
N HIS A 200 -25.21 3.03 15.14
CA HIS A 200 -24.59 1.96 15.94
C HIS A 200 -24.32 2.39 17.39
N GLU A 201 -24.76 1.61 18.38
CA GLU A 201 -24.67 1.97 19.80
C GLU A 201 -23.23 2.13 20.30
N ALA A 202 -22.33 1.28 19.80
CA ALA A 202 -20.90 1.32 20.11
C ALA A 202 -20.16 2.57 19.59
N VAL A 203 -20.76 3.34 18.68
CA VAL A 203 -20.11 4.56 18.14
C VAL A 203 -20.36 5.73 19.09
N ALA A 204 -19.28 6.35 19.55
CA ALA A 204 -19.31 7.56 20.36
C ALA A 204 -19.33 8.82 19.47
N ALA A 205 -18.47 8.85 18.45
CA ALA A 205 -18.41 9.91 17.46
C ALA A 205 -17.81 9.37 16.16
N PHE A 206 -18.05 10.04 15.03
CA PHE A 206 -17.35 9.75 13.79
C PHE A 206 -17.21 11.00 12.91
N ALA A 207 -16.32 10.96 11.94
CA ALA A 207 -16.23 11.96 10.88
C ALA A 207 -15.93 11.26 9.55
N LYS A 208 -16.56 11.73 8.47
CA LYS A 208 -16.08 11.43 7.13
C LYS A 208 -14.82 12.27 6.88
N ASN A 209 -13.80 11.67 6.30
CA ASN A 209 -12.54 12.32 5.99
C ASN A 209 -12.65 13.20 4.73
N SER A 210 -13.56 14.16 4.75
CA SER A 210 -13.74 15.15 3.68
C SER A 210 -13.28 16.50 4.20
N GLY A 211 -12.14 16.98 3.70
CA GLY A 211 -11.54 18.25 4.15
C GLY A 211 -10.82 18.19 5.51
N LEU A 212 -10.74 17.02 6.16
CA LEU A 212 -10.04 16.84 7.43
C LEU A 212 -8.51 16.81 7.27
N GLY A 213 -8.03 16.39 6.09
CA GLY A 213 -6.59 16.27 5.81
C GLY A 213 -5.91 15.11 6.53
N PHE A 214 -6.67 14.08 6.94
CA PHE A 214 -6.09 12.86 7.48
C PHE A 214 -5.65 11.96 6.31
N ALA A 215 -4.35 11.73 6.20
CA ALA A 215 -3.75 10.92 5.14
C ALA A 215 -2.69 9.97 5.71
N ILE A 216 -2.60 8.80 5.12
CA ILE A 216 -1.59 7.77 5.43
C ILE A 216 -0.63 7.71 4.24
N PRO A 217 0.64 8.08 4.41
CA PRO A 217 1.60 8.05 3.31
C PRO A 217 1.93 6.61 2.91
N TYR A 218 2.13 6.37 1.63
CA TYR A 218 2.61 5.10 1.08
C TYR A 218 3.46 5.33 -0.18
N LEU A 219 4.37 4.39 -0.47
CA LEU A 219 5.19 4.42 -1.68
C LEU A 219 4.57 3.60 -2.82
N HIS A 220 4.52 4.16 -4.02
CA HIS A 220 4.14 3.43 -5.23
C HIS A 220 4.78 4.05 -6.47
N ASN A 221 5.35 3.24 -7.37
CA ASN A 221 6.04 3.70 -8.59
C ASN A 221 7.14 4.75 -8.31
N GLY A 222 7.89 4.58 -7.23
CA GLY A 222 8.95 5.49 -6.81
C GLY A 222 8.46 6.86 -6.34
N GLN A 223 7.15 7.03 -6.13
CA GLN A 223 6.54 8.29 -5.69
C GLN A 223 5.80 8.08 -4.38
N ARG A 224 5.89 9.09 -3.49
CA ARG A 224 5.08 9.14 -2.28
C ARG A 224 3.65 9.52 -2.67
N HIS A 225 2.70 8.77 -2.17
CA HIS A 225 1.27 8.99 -2.33
C HIS A 225 0.59 9.01 -0.97
N ASP A 226 -0.60 9.61 -0.93
CA ASP A 226 -1.41 9.71 0.27
C ASP A 226 -2.67 8.86 0.12
N TYR A 227 -2.86 7.93 1.05
CA TYR A 227 -4.11 7.21 1.22
C TYR A 227 -5.02 7.97 2.18
N VAL A 228 -6.15 8.45 1.67
CA VAL A 228 -7.19 9.15 2.44
C VAL A 228 -8.34 8.18 2.71
N PRO A 229 -8.45 7.62 3.93
CA PRO A 229 -9.52 6.68 4.26
C PRO A 229 -10.88 7.38 4.36
N ASP A 230 -11.98 6.68 4.10
CA ASP A 230 -13.32 7.30 4.08
C ASP A 230 -13.79 7.82 5.45
N PHE A 231 -13.71 7.01 6.53
CA PHE A 231 -14.25 7.37 7.85
C PHE A 231 -13.26 7.16 8.99
N LEU A 232 -13.31 8.07 9.96
CA LEU A 232 -12.68 7.93 11.27
C LEU A 232 -13.78 7.80 12.34
N ILE A 233 -13.75 6.72 13.11
CA ILE A 233 -14.80 6.37 14.06
C ILE A 233 -14.17 6.25 15.45
N ARG A 234 -14.74 6.93 16.44
CA ARG A 234 -14.41 6.75 17.86
C ARG A 234 -15.47 5.90 18.53
N LEU A 235 -15.05 4.81 19.15
CA LEU A 235 -15.89 3.81 19.80
C LEU A 235 -16.01 4.06 21.30
N LYS A 236 -17.14 3.65 21.89
CA LYS A 236 -17.43 3.72 23.32
C LYS A 236 -16.73 2.58 24.07
N ALA A 237 -15.42 2.69 24.21
CA ALA A 237 -14.59 1.82 25.05
C ALA A 237 -13.93 2.65 26.16
N ASP A 238 -13.42 1.98 27.18
CA ASP A 238 -12.61 2.58 28.24
C ASP A 238 -11.27 1.82 28.35
N PRO A 239 -10.15 2.39 27.84
CA PRO A 239 -10.05 3.69 27.17
C PRO A 239 -10.69 3.71 25.77
N PRO A 240 -10.98 4.90 25.18
CA PRO A 240 -11.58 5.02 23.85
C PRO A 240 -10.75 4.33 22.76
N ARG A 241 -11.45 3.63 21.86
CA ARG A 241 -10.90 2.97 20.68
C ARG A 241 -11.25 3.73 19.41
N HIS A 242 -10.39 3.65 18.41
CA HIS A 242 -10.54 4.31 17.12
C HIS A 242 -10.54 3.29 15.98
N LEU A 243 -11.37 3.53 14.98
CA LEU A 243 -11.48 2.70 13.79
C LEU A 243 -11.38 3.58 12.54
N ILE A 244 -10.39 3.28 11.70
CA ILE A 244 -10.32 3.75 10.32
C ILE A 244 -11.13 2.78 9.48
N LEU A 245 -12.18 3.28 8.83
CA LEU A 245 -13.08 2.47 8.01
C LEU A 245 -13.06 2.95 6.57
N GLU A 246 -12.60 2.09 5.67
CA GLU A 246 -12.68 2.28 4.22
C GLU A 246 -13.98 1.69 3.67
N THR A 247 -14.70 2.45 2.85
CA THR A 247 -15.99 2.05 2.30
C THR A 247 -15.98 2.09 0.78
N LYS A 248 -15.13 1.28 0.12
CA LYS A 248 -15.20 1.11 -1.34
C LYS A 248 -14.83 -0.29 -1.81
N GLY A 249 -15.33 -0.60 -3.01
CA GLY A 249 -15.07 -1.83 -3.77
C GLY A 249 -14.11 -1.60 -4.93
N TYR A 250 -13.43 -2.68 -5.31
CA TYR A 250 -12.41 -2.82 -6.37
C TYR A 250 -11.52 -1.59 -6.61
N ASP A 251 -10.44 -1.52 -5.83
CA ASP A 251 -9.28 -0.67 -6.11
C ASP A 251 -8.09 -1.56 -6.46
N LEU A 252 -7.40 -1.28 -7.58
CA LEU A 252 -6.21 -2.02 -7.99
C LEU A 252 -5.06 -1.90 -6.97
N LEU A 253 -5.07 -0.85 -6.15
CA LEU A 253 -4.10 -0.61 -5.08
C LEU A 253 -4.65 -0.93 -3.68
N GLU A 254 -5.79 -1.62 -3.57
CA GLU A 254 -6.43 -1.97 -2.28
C GLU A 254 -5.43 -2.63 -1.32
N GLU A 255 -4.66 -3.62 -1.80
CA GLU A 255 -3.70 -4.33 -0.95
C GLU A 255 -2.56 -3.43 -0.47
N VAL A 256 -2.09 -2.50 -1.31
CA VAL A 256 -1.00 -1.56 -0.96
C VAL A 256 -1.49 -0.55 0.08
N LYS A 257 -2.68 0.01 -0.11
CA LYS A 257 -3.29 0.97 0.84
C LYS A 257 -3.61 0.31 2.17
N ARG A 258 -4.15 -0.92 2.15
CA ARG A 258 -4.37 -1.72 3.36
C ARG A 258 -3.09 -1.94 4.13
N ALA A 259 -2.03 -2.38 3.44
CA ALA A 259 -0.72 -2.64 4.04
C ALA A 259 -0.17 -1.39 4.75
N ALA A 260 -0.20 -0.24 4.08
CA ALA A 260 0.20 1.04 4.65
C ALA A 260 -0.66 1.44 5.87
N ALA A 261 -1.98 1.25 5.81
CA ALA A 261 -2.87 1.58 6.92
C ALA A 261 -2.66 0.65 8.14
N GLU A 262 -2.45 -0.64 7.92
CA GLU A 262 -2.15 -1.61 8.98
C GLU A 262 -0.78 -1.32 9.62
N ARG A 263 0.23 -0.93 8.84
CA ARG A 263 1.53 -0.46 9.36
C ARG A 263 1.37 0.79 10.21
N TRP A 264 0.63 1.78 9.72
CA TRP A 264 0.37 3.02 10.44
C TRP A 264 -0.34 2.76 11.77
N VAL A 265 -1.39 1.91 11.78
CA VAL A 265 -2.10 1.53 13.00
C VAL A 265 -1.17 0.82 13.99
N ALA A 266 -0.33 -0.10 13.53
CA ALA A 266 0.62 -0.79 14.39
C ALA A 266 1.60 0.18 15.05
N ALA A 267 2.13 1.15 14.30
CA ALA A 267 3.06 2.15 14.81
C ALA A 267 2.39 3.08 15.84
N VAL A 268 1.19 3.60 15.54
CA VAL A 268 0.44 4.47 16.46
C VAL A 268 0.09 3.74 17.76
N ASN A 269 -0.31 2.47 17.67
CA ASN A 269 -0.59 1.65 18.84
C ASN A 269 0.66 1.36 19.67
N ALA A 270 1.82 1.18 19.03
CA ALA A 270 3.10 1.00 19.72
C ALA A 270 3.53 2.26 20.48
N ASP A 271 3.26 3.45 19.94
CA ASP A 271 3.52 4.73 20.64
C ASP A 271 2.55 4.98 21.82
N GLY A 272 1.32 4.48 21.72
CA GLY A 272 0.33 4.46 22.80
C GLY A 272 -0.27 5.82 23.17
N LYS A 273 0.20 6.94 22.60
CA LYS A 273 -0.28 8.30 22.93
C LYS A 273 -1.69 8.63 22.43
N HIS A 274 -2.20 7.89 21.45
CA HIS A 274 -3.48 8.20 20.76
C HIS A 274 -4.57 7.14 20.96
N GLY A 275 -4.47 6.34 22.02
CA GLY A 275 -5.37 5.22 22.26
C GLY A 275 -5.14 4.06 21.28
N GLU A 276 -6.07 3.11 21.26
CA GLU A 276 -6.00 1.93 20.37
C GLU A 276 -6.72 2.22 19.05
N TRP A 277 -6.04 1.98 17.94
CA TRP A 277 -6.51 2.12 16.58
C TRP A 277 -6.69 0.77 15.90
N ARG A 278 -7.68 0.70 15.01
CA ARG A 278 -7.94 -0.45 14.14
C ARG A 278 -8.23 0.04 12.72
N TYR A 279 -7.94 -0.80 11.74
CA TYR A 279 -8.23 -0.56 10.33
C TYR A 279 -9.17 -1.65 9.81
N ALA A 280 -10.17 -1.27 9.01
CA ALA A 280 -11.04 -2.23 8.35
C ALA A 280 -11.55 -1.71 7.00
N ILE A 281 -11.81 -2.65 6.09
CA ILE A 281 -12.41 -2.39 4.78
C ILE A 281 -13.80 -3.05 4.72
N ALA A 282 -14.83 -2.25 4.44
CA ALA A 282 -16.18 -2.74 4.24
C ALA A 282 -16.51 -2.89 2.75
N LYS A 283 -16.37 -4.11 2.22
CA LYS A 283 -16.76 -4.45 0.83
C LYS A 283 -18.27 -4.50 0.61
N LYS A 284 -19.06 -4.50 1.68
CA LYS A 284 -20.53 -4.45 1.70
C LYS A 284 -21.00 -3.56 2.83
N VAL A 285 -21.99 -2.72 2.59
CA VAL A 285 -22.54 -1.86 3.66
C VAL A 285 -23.13 -2.71 4.80
N SER A 286 -23.70 -3.87 4.48
CA SER A 286 -24.30 -4.79 5.46
C SER A 286 -23.32 -5.34 6.50
N VAL A 287 -22.01 -5.31 6.24
CA VAL A 287 -21.00 -5.82 7.19
C VAL A 287 -20.48 -4.75 8.16
N ILE A 288 -20.81 -3.47 7.92
CA ILE A 288 -20.32 -2.34 8.73
C ILE A 288 -20.67 -2.51 10.22
N PRO A 289 -21.91 -2.88 10.62
CA PRO A 289 -22.22 -3.09 12.03
C PRO A 289 -21.34 -4.16 12.68
N ALA A 290 -21.09 -5.28 11.99
CA ALA A 290 -20.24 -6.35 12.49
C ALA A 290 -18.77 -5.90 12.63
N ILE A 291 -18.27 -5.10 11.68
CA ILE A 291 -16.92 -4.51 11.75
C ILE A 291 -16.80 -3.57 12.96
N ILE A 292 -17.77 -2.69 13.16
CA ILE A 292 -17.79 -1.77 14.30
C ILE A 292 -17.80 -2.56 15.62
N GLN A 293 -18.64 -3.60 15.71
CA GLN A 293 -18.72 -4.43 16.90
C GLN A 293 -17.42 -5.21 17.17
N ALA A 294 -16.75 -5.69 16.13
CA ALA A 294 -15.46 -6.37 16.26
C ALA A 294 -14.31 -5.42 16.62
N ALA A 295 -14.44 -4.13 16.32
CA ALA A 295 -13.46 -3.10 16.65
C ALA A 295 -13.63 -2.53 18.07
N LEU A 296 -14.80 -2.74 18.69
CA LEU A 296 -15.08 -2.37 20.08
C LEU A 296 -14.25 -3.18 21.06
#